data_AF-J4TES3-F1
#
_entry.id   AF-J4TES3-F1
#
_cell.length_a   1.000
_cell.length_b   1.000
_cell.length_c   1.000
_cell.angle_alpha   90.00
_cell.angle_beta   90.00
_cell.angle_gamma   90.00
#
_symmetry.space_group_name_H-M   'P 1'
#
loop_
_entity.id
_entity.type
_entity.pdbx_description
1 polymer ?
#
loop_
_entity_poly.entity_id
_entity_poly.type
_entity_poly.pdbx_seq_one_letter_code
_entity_poly.pdbx_strand_id
1 'polypeptide(L)'
;MNAPPTNVSFEVLDVTAEPYTVSPVLTARVGVTAAGPDPVHAIALRCQVRIEPLRRSYSDDEAAGLMDLFGGRERWASTQRTFLWQHCAAMVPGFTGHTTATLPLECTYDFEVAAAKYLHALRDGAVPLQFLFSGTIFVNSERGFSVQQVSWDCEDNYAMPVTVWRDLIAQHYPNSGWIRLSHETIAELAGYKSAHGMLDFDHAVTALLDATVDHEVAR
;
A
#
# COMPACT_ATOMS: atom_id res chain seq x y z
N MET A 1 -39.48 19.11 9.79
CA MET A 1 -38.53 18.22 10.49
C MET A 1 -37.67 17.57 9.41
N ASN A 2 -36.37 17.85 9.40
CA ASN A 2 -35.43 17.16 8.52
C ASN A 2 -35.34 15.70 8.99
N ALA A 3 -35.28 14.75 8.05
CA ALA A 3 -35.02 13.36 8.38
C ALA A 3 -33.70 13.24 9.18
N PRO A 4 -33.60 12.32 10.16
CA PRO A 4 -32.35 12.09 10.85
C PRO A 4 -31.24 11.74 9.85
N PRO A 5 -29.99 12.16 10.11
CA PRO A 5 -28.90 11.91 9.17
C PRO A 5 -28.66 10.42 8.99
N THR A 6 -28.34 9.99 7.76
CA THR A 6 -27.99 8.60 7.48
C THR A 6 -26.63 8.35 8.10
N ASN A 7 -26.57 7.46 9.09
CA ASN A 7 -25.30 7.08 9.70
C ASN A 7 -24.68 5.94 8.88
N VAL A 8 -23.41 6.07 8.50
CA VAL A 8 -22.69 5.07 7.72
C VAL A 8 -21.49 4.59 8.51
N SER A 9 -21.23 3.28 8.43
CA SER A 9 -20.05 2.64 8.98
C SER A 9 -19.36 1.80 7.91
N PHE A 10 -18.06 1.65 8.05
CA PHE A 10 -17.20 0.97 7.10
C PHE A 10 -16.36 -0.08 7.84
N GLU A 11 -16.19 -1.24 7.23
CA GLU A 11 -15.37 -2.33 7.76
C GLU A 11 -14.55 -2.93 6.62
N VAL A 12 -13.24 -3.05 6.79
CA VAL A 12 -12.36 -3.71 5.82
C VAL A 12 -12.47 -5.21 6.03
N LEU A 13 -13.10 -5.89 5.08
CA LEU A 13 -13.41 -7.31 5.13
C LEU A 13 -12.19 -8.15 4.75
N ASP A 14 -11.48 -7.75 3.70
CA ASP A 14 -10.21 -8.32 3.30
C ASP A 14 -9.34 -7.35 2.50
N VAL A 15 -8.06 -7.69 2.39
CA VAL A 15 -7.13 -7.13 1.41
C VAL A 15 -6.47 -8.29 0.67
N THR A 16 -6.61 -8.32 -0.65
CA THR A 16 -6.11 -9.42 -1.49
C THR A 16 -5.38 -8.89 -2.72
N ALA A 17 -4.55 -9.72 -3.35
CA ALA A 17 -3.93 -9.37 -4.62
C ALA A 17 -4.97 -9.38 -5.75
N GLU A 18 -5.02 -8.30 -6.54
CA GLU A 18 -5.91 -8.24 -7.69
C GLU A 18 -5.39 -9.18 -8.79
N PRO A 19 -6.22 -10.10 -9.30
CA PRO A 19 -5.78 -11.02 -10.32
C PRO A 19 -5.69 -10.34 -11.70
N TYR A 20 -4.78 -10.84 -12.54
CA TYR A 20 -4.65 -10.45 -13.96
C TYR A 20 -4.35 -8.96 -14.22
N THR A 21 -3.72 -8.27 -13.27
CA THR A 21 -3.25 -6.89 -13.44
C THR A 21 -1.89 -6.83 -14.12
N VAL A 22 -1.66 -5.76 -14.89
CA VAL A 22 -0.35 -5.51 -15.54
C VAL A 22 0.67 -4.97 -14.54
N SER A 23 0.22 -4.20 -13.55
CA SER A 23 1.01 -3.66 -12.45
C SER A 23 0.49 -4.20 -11.12
N PRO A 24 1.31 -4.27 -10.06
CA PRO A 24 0.87 -4.79 -8.77
C PRO A 24 -0.23 -3.90 -8.15
N VAL A 25 -1.39 -4.49 -7.90
CA VAL A 25 -2.53 -3.85 -7.23
C VAL A 25 -3.06 -4.78 -6.16
N LEU A 26 -3.31 -4.26 -4.96
CA LEU A 26 -4.14 -4.93 -3.97
C LEU A 26 -5.56 -4.38 -4.03
N THR A 27 -6.54 -5.21 -3.71
CA THR A 27 -7.94 -4.80 -3.57
C THR A 27 -8.35 -4.94 -2.11
N ALA A 28 -8.73 -3.82 -1.50
CA ALA A 28 -9.37 -3.81 -0.19
C ALA A 28 -10.89 -3.87 -0.37
N ARG A 29 -11.51 -4.93 0.11
CA ARG A 29 -12.97 -5.09 0.10
C ARG A 29 -13.55 -4.50 1.37
N VAL A 30 -14.42 -3.51 1.22
CA VAL A 30 -15.01 -2.75 2.33
C VAL A 30 -16.50 -3.03 2.41
N GLY A 31 -16.95 -3.51 3.57
CA GLY A 31 -18.36 -3.55 3.94
C GLY A 31 -18.84 -2.15 4.29
N VAL A 32 -20.00 -1.76 3.75
CA VAL A 32 -20.62 -0.46 4.02
C VAL A 32 -22.01 -0.73 4.60
N THR A 33 -22.26 -0.22 5.80
CA THR A 33 -23.57 -0.31 6.46
C THR A 33 -24.15 1.07 6.67
N ALA A 34 -25.39 1.28 6.21
CA ALA A 34 -26.12 2.52 6.36
C ALA A 34 -27.36 2.31 7.24
N ALA A 35 -27.45 3.09 8.32
CA ALA A 35 -28.61 3.15 9.20
C ALA A 35 -29.37 4.45 8.94
N GLY A 36 -30.56 4.33 8.36
CA GLY A 36 -31.45 5.45 8.03
C GLY A 36 -32.76 4.96 7.42
N PRO A 37 -33.81 5.80 7.41
CA PRO A 37 -35.10 5.45 6.81
C PRO A 37 -35.05 5.45 5.27
N ASP A 38 -34.16 6.24 4.68
CA ASP A 38 -34.06 6.44 3.25
C ASP A 38 -32.90 5.61 2.66
N PRO A 39 -33.06 5.06 1.44
CA PRO A 39 -31.99 4.35 0.76
C PRO A 39 -30.85 5.31 0.35
N VAL A 40 -29.61 4.81 0.44
CA VAL A 40 -28.44 5.51 -0.10
C VAL A 40 -28.51 5.38 -1.62
N HIS A 41 -28.45 6.51 -2.32
CA HIS A 41 -28.41 6.55 -3.77
C HIS A 41 -26.99 6.29 -4.32
N ALA A 42 -25.98 6.86 -3.67
CA ALA A 42 -24.58 6.61 -3.97
C ALA A 42 -23.69 7.15 -2.84
N ILE A 43 -22.44 6.68 -2.78
CA ILE A 43 -21.38 7.32 -1.98
C ILE A 43 -20.18 7.57 -2.88
N ALA A 44 -19.74 8.82 -2.96
CA ALA A 44 -18.43 9.17 -3.49
C ALA A 44 -17.41 8.98 -2.36
N LEU A 45 -16.91 7.76 -2.21
CA LEU A 45 -16.04 7.35 -1.11
C LEU A 45 -14.59 7.70 -1.44
N ARG A 46 -13.92 8.30 -0.46
CA ARG A 46 -12.47 8.47 -0.40
C ARG A 46 -11.96 7.74 0.83
N CYS A 47 -10.77 7.20 0.73
CA CYS A 47 -10.09 6.60 1.86
C CYS A 47 -8.61 6.98 1.85
N GLN A 48 -8.12 7.38 3.01
CA GLN A 48 -6.70 7.52 3.26
C GLN A 48 -6.22 6.27 3.98
N VAL A 49 -5.25 5.56 3.39
CA VAL A 49 -4.66 4.36 3.98
C VAL A 49 -3.31 4.70 4.58
N ARG A 50 -3.14 4.41 5.87
CA ARG A 50 -1.89 4.60 6.61
C ARG A 50 -1.32 3.26 7.03
N ILE A 51 0.00 3.19 7.13
CA ILE A 51 0.70 2.08 7.77
C ILE A 51 1.10 2.54 9.17
N GLU A 52 0.92 1.67 10.17
CA GLU A 52 1.23 1.96 11.57
C GLU A 52 2.37 1.08 12.12
N PRO A 53 3.63 1.30 11.71
CA PRO A 53 4.73 0.38 12.02
C PRO A 53 4.88 0.04 13.51
N LEU A 54 4.58 0.99 14.41
CA LEU A 54 4.64 0.82 15.87
C LEU A 54 3.71 -0.28 16.41
N ARG A 55 2.68 -0.69 15.66
CA ARG A 55 1.67 -1.66 16.11
C ARG A 55 2.05 -3.11 15.84
N ARG A 56 3.28 -3.38 15.42
CA ARG A 56 3.83 -4.74 15.29
C ARG A 56 5.23 -4.85 15.87
N SER A 57 5.64 -6.07 16.19
CA SER A 57 7.03 -6.42 16.49
C SER A 57 7.83 -6.69 15.20
N TYR A 58 9.16 -6.68 15.32
CA TYR A 58 10.08 -6.92 14.21
C TYR A 58 11.20 -7.85 14.64
N SER A 59 11.48 -8.87 13.82
CA SER A 59 12.68 -9.69 13.97
C SER A 59 13.95 -8.88 13.68
N ASP A 60 15.13 -9.42 14.01
CA ASP A 60 16.39 -8.75 13.72
C ASP A 60 16.66 -8.64 12.21
N ASP A 61 16.24 -9.66 11.44
CA ASP A 61 16.32 -9.63 9.97
C ASP A 61 15.42 -8.54 9.36
N GLU A 62 14.20 -8.38 9.88
CA GLU A 62 13.31 -7.29 9.46
C GLU A 62 13.88 -5.94 9.87
N ALA A 63 14.45 -5.82 11.07
CA ALA A 63 15.06 -4.59 11.55
C ALA A 63 16.25 -4.15 10.69
N ALA A 64 17.07 -5.09 10.20
CA ALA A 64 18.16 -4.80 9.29
C ALA A 64 17.65 -4.18 7.96
N GLY A 65 16.55 -4.70 7.41
CA GLY A 65 15.92 -4.17 6.20
C GLY A 65 15.23 -2.82 6.38
N LEU A 66 15.03 -2.36 7.63
CA LEU A 66 14.35 -1.10 7.96
C LEU A 66 15.32 0.03 8.34
N MET A 67 16.63 -0.20 8.24
CA MET A 67 17.66 0.77 8.63
C MET A 67 17.51 2.10 7.88
N ASP A 68 17.23 2.06 6.59
CA ASP A 68 17.06 3.27 5.76
C ASP A 68 15.82 4.09 6.12
N LEU A 69 14.81 3.46 6.74
CA LEU A 69 13.55 4.11 7.11
C LEU A 69 13.56 4.63 8.54
N PHE A 70 14.02 3.81 9.48
CA PHE A 70 13.90 4.10 10.91
C PHE A 70 15.25 4.30 11.62
N GLY A 71 16.36 3.97 10.96
CA GLY A 71 17.68 3.87 11.58
C GLY A 71 17.79 2.66 12.52
N GLY A 72 18.82 2.68 13.37
CA GLY A 72 19.02 1.64 14.39
C GLY A 72 17.87 1.59 15.40
N ARG A 73 17.69 0.42 16.04
CA ARG A 73 16.57 0.16 16.97
C ARG A 73 16.48 1.18 18.11
N GLU A 74 17.61 1.74 18.54
CA GLU A 74 17.69 2.79 19.56
C GLU A 74 16.95 4.07 19.17
N ARG A 75 16.72 4.31 17.87
CA ARG A 75 16.03 5.50 17.34
C ARG A 75 14.53 5.29 17.13
N TRP A 76 14.06 4.05 17.12
CA TRP A 76 12.70 3.69 16.69
C TRP A 76 11.60 4.40 17.46
N ALA A 77 11.78 4.62 18.76
CA ALA A 77 10.83 5.37 19.58
C ALA A 77 10.49 6.77 19.01
N SER A 78 11.42 7.36 18.24
CA SER A 78 11.27 8.67 17.62
C SER A 78 10.95 8.63 16.12
N THR A 79 11.51 7.65 15.39
CA THR A 79 11.48 7.57 13.92
C THR A 79 10.35 6.69 13.38
N GLN A 80 9.92 5.70 14.14
CA GLN A 80 8.87 4.78 13.74
C GLN A 80 7.51 5.45 13.90
N ARG A 81 7.08 6.20 12.90
CA ARG A 81 5.81 6.94 12.91
C ARG A 81 4.82 6.34 11.92
N THR A 82 3.53 6.46 12.24
CA THR A 82 2.46 6.21 11.27
C THR A 82 2.65 7.12 10.06
N PHE A 83 2.60 6.56 8.86
CA PHE A 83 2.79 7.32 7.63
C PHE A 83 1.69 7.01 6.61
N LEU A 84 1.40 7.98 5.76
CA LEU A 84 0.48 7.84 4.64
C LEU A 84 1.08 6.86 3.63
N TRP A 85 0.34 5.79 3.33
CA TRP A 85 0.68 4.95 2.19
C TRP A 85 0.09 5.54 0.91
N GLN A 86 -1.24 5.69 0.85
CA GLN A 86 -1.92 6.21 -0.34
C GLN A 86 -3.32 6.74 -0.04
N HIS A 87 -3.84 7.50 -1.00
CA HIS A 87 -5.26 7.84 -1.09
C HIS A 87 -5.91 6.98 -2.16
N CYS A 88 -7.04 6.37 -1.85
CA CYS A 88 -7.86 5.63 -2.80
C CYS A 88 -9.30 6.17 -2.80
N ALA A 89 -10.05 5.85 -3.84
CA ALA A 89 -11.43 6.28 -3.98
C ALA A 89 -12.26 5.21 -4.69
N ALA A 90 -13.56 5.18 -4.37
CA ALA A 90 -14.53 4.33 -5.05
C ALA A 90 -15.89 5.03 -5.12
N MET A 91 -16.65 4.73 -6.16
CA MET A 91 -18.08 5.03 -6.20
C MET A 91 -18.84 3.83 -5.67
N VAL A 92 -19.53 4.00 -4.55
CA VAL A 92 -20.44 2.99 -4.01
C VAL A 92 -21.81 3.21 -4.66
N PRO A 93 -22.34 2.23 -5.43
CA PRO A 93 -23.68 2.32 -6.00
C PRO A 93 -24.76 2.36 -4.93
N GLY A 94 -25.98 2.75 -5.30
CA GLY A 94 -27.10 2.83 -4.37
C GLY A 94 -27.44 1.49 -3.71
N PHE A 95 -27.79 1.54 -2.44
CA PHE A 95 -28.08 0.36 -1.62
C PHE A 95 -29.01 0.69 -0.45
N THR A 96 -29.53 -0.36 0.19
CA THR A 96 -30.35 -0.26 1.41
C THR A 96 -29.78 -1.19 2.47
N GLY A 97 -29.53 -0.66 3.66
CA GLY A 97 -28.99 -1.42 4.79
C GLY A 97 -27.49 -1.68 4.66
N HIS A 98 -27.06 -2.56 3.74
CA HIS A 98 -25.65 -2.92 3.58
C HIS A 98 -25.26 -3.14 2.12
N THR A 99 -23.98 -2.93 1.81
CA THR A 99 -23.35 -3.28 0.54
C THR A 99 -21.85 -3.51 0.72
N THR A 100 -21.16 -3.86 -0.36
CA THR A 100 -19.69 -3.92 -0.40
C THR A 100 -19.15 -3.03 -1.50
N ALA A 101 -18.01 -2.40 -1.25
CA ALA A 101 -17.25 -1.63 -2.21
C ALA A 101 -15.80 -2.15 -2.26
N THR A 102 -15.12 -1.89 -3.37
CA THR A 102 -13.71 -2.26 -3.56
C THR A 102 -12.87 -1.01 -3.70
N LEU A 103 -11.80 -0.91 -2.91
CA LEU A 103 -10.80 0.15 -3.00
C LEU A 103 -9.51 -0.42 -3.59
N PRO A 104 -9.08 0.05 -4.78
CA PRO A 104 -7.78 -0.34 -5.32
C PRO A 104 -6.67 0.34 -4.51
N LEU A 105 -5.65 -0.45 -4.18
CA LEU A 105 -4.43 -0.02 -3.51
C LEU A 105 -3.28 -0.25 -4.48
N GLU A 106 -2.86 0.83 -5.15
CA GLU A 106 -1.78 0.79 -6.12
C GLU A 106 -0.47 0.51 -5.40
N CYS A 107 0.25 -0.50 -5.88
CA CYS A 107 1.50 -0.95 -5.29
C CYS A 107 2.64 -0.69 -6.27
N THR A 108 3.87 -0.73 -5.75
CA THR A 108 5.07 -0.56 -6.56
C THR A 108 6.20 -1.40 -5.99
N TYR A 109 7.04 -1.95 -6.86
CA TYR A 109 8.28 -2.59 -6.45
C TYR A 109 9.34 -1.58 -5.98
N ASP A 110 9.21 -0.33 -6.42
CA ASP A 110 10.19 0.73 -6.29
C ASP A 110 10.81 0.82 -4.90
N PHE A 111 12.07 0.41 -4.83
CA PHE A 111 12.87 0.44 -3.63
C PHE A 111 13.15 1.86 -3.14
N GLU A 112 12.74 2.95 -3.77
CA GLU A 112 12.84 4.30 -3.21
C GLU A 112 11.55 4.79 -2.54
N VAL A 113 10.43 4.08 -2.72
CA VAL A 113 9.15 4.43 -2.09
C VAL A 113 9.10 3.87 -0.68
N ALA A 114 8.90 4.73 0.32
CA ALA A 114 8.95 4.35 1.74
C ALA A 114 8.02 3.18 2.10
N ALA A 115 6.78 3.17 1.57
CA ALA A 115 5.85 2.05 1.79
C ALA A 115 6.37 0.73 1.19
N ALA A 116 6.94 0.77 -0.02
CA ALA A 116 7.49 -0.42 -0.66
C ALA A 116 8.75 -0.91 0.07
N LYS A 117 9.71 -0.02 0.42
CA LYS A 117 10.87 -0.34 1.29
C LYS A 117 10.42 -1.06 2.56
N TYR A 118 9.42 -0.49 3.24
CA TYR A 118 8.89 -1.04 4.49
C TYR A 118 8.32 -2.44 4.28
N LEU A 119 7.45 -2.62 3.28
CA LEU A 119 6.80 -3.90 3.00
C LEU A 119 7.80 -4.99 2.54
N HIS A 120 8.82 -4.63 1.75
CA HIS A 120 9.90 -5.53 1.31
C HIS A 120 10.77 -6.03 2.48
N ALA A 121 10.92 -5.24 3.53
CA ALA A 121 11.68 -5.63 4.71
C ALA A 121 10.97 -6.72 5.54
N LEU A 122 9.64 -6.79 5.47
CA LEU A 122 8.84 -7.72 6.29
C LEU A 122 8.99 -9.18 5.82
N ARG A 123 8.91 -10.10 6.77
CA ARG A 123 9.03 -11.54 6.57
C ARG A 123 7.76 -12.27 6.95
N ASP A 124 7.18 -11.94 8.11
CA ASP A 124 6.00 -12.60 8.64
C ASP A 124 5.02 -11.64 9.35
N GLY A 125 3.96 -12.22 9.92
CA GLY A 125 2.94 -11.50 10.65
C GLY A 125 2.03 -10.67 9.75
N ALA A 126 1.63 -9.51 10.25
CA ALA A 126 0.69 -8.62 9.57
C ALA A 126 1.23 -7.19 9.49
N VAL A 127 0.83 -6.50 8.44
CA VAL A 127 0.98 -5.07 8.24
C VAL A 127 -0.21 -4.38 8.90
N PRO A 128 0.00 -3.58 9.95
CA PRO A 128 -1.08 -2.80 10.56
C PRO A 128 -1.45 -1.64 9.64
N LEU A 129 -2.63 -1.74 9.01
CA LEU A 129 -3.21 -0.70 8.16
C LEU A 129 -4.34 0.02 8.90
N GLN A 130 -4.42 1.32 8.70
CA GLN A 130 -5.55 2.13 9.14
C GLN A 130 -6.19 2.82 7.94
N PHE A 131 -7.50 2.63 7.81
CA PHE A 131 -8.33 3.19 6.75
C PHE A 131 -9.14 4.33 7.34
N LEU A 132 -8.90 5.55 6.86
CA LEU A 132 -9.66 6.74 7.26
C LEU A 132 -10.62 7.10 6.13
N PHE A 133 -11.92 6.86 6.35
CA PHE A 133 -12.95 7.05 5.34
C PHE A 133 -13.47 8.50 5.35
N SER A 134 -13.71 9.03 4.17
CA SER A 134 -14.32 10.35 3.98
C SER A 134 -15.10 10.36 2.67
N GLY A 135 -15.92 11.38 2.45
CA GLY A 135 -16.64 11.50 1.18
C GLY A 135 -18.04 12.04 1.32
N THR A 136 -18.81 11.87 0.26
CA THR A 136 -20.16 12.42 0.13
C THR A 136 -21.17 11.31 -0.04
N ILE A 137 -22.18 11.30 0.82
CA ILE A 137 -23.33 10.40 0.79
C ILE A 137 -24.47 11.12 0.10
N PHE A 138 -25.04 10.45 -0.88
CA PHE A 138 -26.19 10.90 -1.63
C PHE A 138 -27.40 10.07 -1.21
N VAL A 139 -28.43 10.70 -0.68
CA VAL A 139 -29.62 10.02 -0.15
C VAL A 139 -30.85 10.45 -0.93
N ASN A 140 -31.64 9.47 -1.37
CA ASN A 140 -32.89 9.74 -2.07
C ASN A 140 -34.06 9.66 -1.08
N SER A 141 -34.76 10.78 -0.88
CA SER A 141 -35.94 10.86 -0.01
C SER A 141 -37.20 11.13 -0.83
N GLU A 142 -38.38 10.90 -0.26
CA GLU A 142 -39.68 11.25 -0.90
C GLU A 142 -39.78 12.73 -1.31
N ARG A 143 -38.97 13.62 -0.70
CA ARG A 143 -38.96 15.06 -0.97
C ARG A 143 -37.83 15.51 -1.90
N GLY A 144 -37.06 14.57 -2.45
CA GLY A 144 -35.93 14.81 -3.34
C GLY A 144 -34.59 14.36 -2.77
N PHE A 145 -33.52 14.92 -3.31
CA PHE A 145 -32.14 14.49 -3.06
C PHE A 145 -31.53 15.27 -1.89
N SER A 146 -30.89 14.56 -0.96
CA SER A 146 -30.09 15.19 0.11
C SER A 146 -28.64 14.74 0.03
N VAL A 147 -27.76 15.64 0.46
CA VAL A 147 -26.31 15.45 0.45
C VAL A 147 -25.79 15.51 1.86
N GLN A 148 -25.02 14.51 2.26
CA GLN A 148 -24.42 14.38 3.58
C GLN A 148 -22.93 14.08 3.43
N GLN A 149 -22.12 14.43 4.43
CA GLN A 149 -20.72 14.03 4.46
C GLN A 149 -20.57 12.76 5.30
N VAL A 150 -19.64 11.89 4.90
CA VAL A 150 -19.17 10.80 5.76
C VAL A 150 -18.57 11.44 7.02
N SER A 151 -18.91 10.89 8.19
CA SER A 151 -18.42 11.41 9.46
C SER A 151 -16.90 11.27 9.54
N TRP A 152 -16.25 12.21 10.22
CA TRP A 152 -14.78 12.27 10.30
C TRP A 152 -14.16 11.14 11.14
N ASP A 153 -14.96 10.51 11.99
CA ASP A 153 -14.60 9.39 12.86
C ASP A 153 -14.82 8.02 12.20
N CYS A 154 -15.24 7.99 10.93
CA CYS A 154 -15.32 6.75 10.16
C CYS A 154 -13.92 6.23 9.83
N GLU A 155 -13.42 5.31 10.65
CA GLU A 155 -12.16 4.61 10.41
C GLU A 155 -12.26 3.12 10.70
N ASP A 156 -11.33 2.36 10.15
CA ASP A 156 -11.16 0.95 10.49
C ASP A 156 -9.67 0.55 10.50
N ASN A 157 -9.34 -0.49 11.27
CA ASN A 157 -8.00 -1.04 11.38
C ASN A 157 -7.97 -2.46 10.82
N TYR A 158 -7.06 -2.71 9.88
CA TYR A 158 -6.94 -4.01 9.24
C TYR A 158 -5.51 -4.55 9.34
N ALA A 159 -5.36 -5.77 9.82
CA ALA A 159 -4.09 -6.47 9.92
C ALA A 159 -3.84 -7.28 8.63
N MET A 160 -3.32 -6.62 7.58
CA MET A 160 -3.07 -7.28 6.30
C MET A 160 -1.93 -8.30 6.44
N PRO A 161 -2.12 -9.59 6.14
CA PRO A 161 -1.03 -10.57 6.21
C PRO A 161 0.14 -10.15 5.31
N VAL A 162 1.38 -10.26 5.80
CA VAL A 162 2.58 -9.95 4.99
C VAL A 162 2.68 -10.85 3.76
N THR A 163 2.12 -12.06 3.82
CA THR A 163 2.03 -12.96 2.67
C THR A 163 1.28 -12.36 1.48
N VAL A 164 0.23 -11.55 1.71
CA VAL A 164 -0.52 -10.89 0.63
C VAL A 164 0.39 -9.98 -0.20
N TRP A 165 1.27 -9.22 0.46
CA TRP A 165 2.28 -8.40 -0.22
C TRP A 165 3.31 -9.26 -0.96
N ARG A 166 3.85 -10.28 -0.28
CA ARG A 166 4.89 -11.15 -0.86
C ARG A 166 4.40 -11.88 -2.09
N ASP A 167 3.18 -12.40 -2.05
CA ASP A 167 2.54 -13.11 -3.15
C ASP A 167 2.29 -12.15 -4.33
N LEU A 168 1.82 -10.92 -4.06
CA LEU A 168 1.65 -9.88 -5.07
C LEU A 168 2.97 -9.59 -5.80
N ILE A 169 4.06 -9.38 -5.05
CA ILE A 169 5.36 -9.07 -5.63
C ILE A 169 5.91 -10.27 -6.40
N ALA A 170 5.83 -11.49 -5.86
CA ALA A 170 6.30 -12.70 -6.54
C ALA A 170 5.53 -12.96 -7.85
N GLN A 171 4.24 -12.63 -7.91
CA GLN A 171 3.43 -12.73 -9.12
C GLN A 171 3.87 -11.74 -10.20
N HIS A 172 4.19 -10.50 -9.83
CA HIS A 172 4.50 -9.43 -10.79
C HIS A 172 5.99 -9.33 -11.15
N TYR A 173 6.87 -9.79 -10.26
CA TYR A 173 8.32 -9.74 -10.41
C TYR A 173 8.94 -11.11 -10.06
N PRO A 174 8.62 -12.16 -10.84
CA PRO A 174 9.13 -13.50 -10.57
C PRO A 174 10.64 -13.54 -10.83
N ASN A 175 11.41 -13.95 -9.82
CA ASN A 175 12.88 -14.07 -9.87
C ASN A 175 13.62 -12.81 -10.36
N SER A 176 12.97 -11.66 -10.33
CA SER A 176 13.50 -10.40 -10.81
C SER A 176 13.01 -9.27 -9.93
N GLY A 177 13.62 -8.11 -10.09
CA GLY A 177 13.24 -6.91 -9.36
C GLY A 177 13.36 -5.69 -10.25
N TRP A 178 13.06 -4.54 -9.67
CA TRP A 178 13.19 -3.26 -10.34
C TRP A 178 14.00 -2.30 -9.45
N ILE A 179 14.95 -1.61 -10.07
CA ILE A 179 15.77 -0.58 -9.42
C ILE A 179 15.66 0.68 -10.26
N ARG A 180 15.30 1.81 -9.64
CA ARG A 180 15.35 3.10 -10.30
C ARG A 180 16.81 3.55 -10.40
N LEU A 181 17.27 3.84 -11.60
CA LEU A 181 18.57 4.46 -11.86
C LEU A 181 18.40 5.74 -12.68
N SER A 182 19.37 6.64 -12.59
CA SER A 182 19.42 7.80 -13.47
C SER A 182 19.69 7.37 -14.93
N HIS A 183 19.25 8.16 -15.90
CA HIS A 183 19.53 7.88 -17.32
C HIS A 183 21.03 7.82 -17.62
N GLU A 184 21.83 8.64 -16.93
CA GLU A 184 23.29 8.64 -17.04
C GLU A 184 23.87 7.32 -16.53
N THR A 185 23.46 6.88 -15.33
CA THR A 185 23.89 5.59 -14.75
C THR A 185 23.48 4.42 -15.65
N ILE A 186 22.29 4.44 -16.25
CA ILE A 186 21.84 3.40 -17.19
C ILE A 186 22.74 3.38 -18.44
N ALA A 187 23.09 4.55 -18.98
CA ALA A 187 23.97 4.65 -20.15
C ALA A 187 25.38 4.14 -19.85
N GLU A 188 25.93 4.47 -18.69
CA GLU A 188 27.23 3.96 -18.22
C GLU A 188 27.20 2.45 -18.02
N LEU A 189 26.17 1.93 -17.36
CA LEU A 189 26.01 0.49 -17.14
C LEU A 189 25.87 -0.26 -18.48
N ALA A 190 25.15 0.31 -19.46
CA ALA A 190 25.04 -0.25 -20.80
C ALA A 190 26.38 -0.25 -21.54
N GLY A 191 27.17 0.82 -21.39
CA GLY A 191 28.54 0.91 -21.91
C GLY A 191 29.46 -0.14 -21.29
N TYR A 192 29.44 -0.29 -19.96
CA TYR A 192 30.21 -1.29 -19.23
C TYR A 192 29.87 -2.71 -19.69
N LYS A 193 28.57 -3.04 -19.77
CA LYS A 193 28.07 -4.34 -20.26
C LYS A 193 28.59 -4.65 -21.66
N SER A 194 28.54 -3.66 -22.56
CA SER A 194 29.00 -3.81 -23.93
C SER A 194 30.52 -3.99 -24.03
N ALA A 195 31.30 -3.21 -23.26
CA ALA A 195 32.76 -3.25 -23.29
C ALA A 195 33.32 -4.59 -22.80
N HIS A 196 32.61 -5.26 -21.88
CA HIS A 196 33.02 -6.53 -21.29
C HIS A 196 32.32 -7.75 -21.92
N GLY A 197 31.55 -7.56 -23.00
CA GLY A 197 30.88 -8.65 -23.73
C GLY A 197 29.82 -9.39 -22.90
N MET A 198 29.18 -8.72 -21.94
CA MET A 198 28.21 -9.33 -21.02
C MET A 198 26.82 -9.45 -21.66
N LEU A 199 26.10 -10.52 -21.33
CA LEU A 199 24.81 -10.87 -21.94
C LEU A 199 23.67 -9.98 -21.42
N ASP A 200 23.60 -9.75 -20.11
CA ASP A 200 22.54 -8.99 -19.44
C ASP A 200 23.11 -8.03 -18.39
N PHE A 201 22.22 -7.21 -17.83
CA PHE A 201 22.58 -6.22 -16.81
C PHE A 201 22.84 -6.85 -15.44
N ASP A 202 22.26 -8.02 -15.15
CA ASP A 202 22.49 -8.72 -13.90
C ASP A 202 23.97 -9.11 -13.78
N HIS A 203 24.56 -9.70 -14.83
CA HIS A 203 25.99 -10.00 -14.87
C HIS A 203 26.87 -8.76 -14.73
N ALA A 204 26.46 -7.64 -15.35
CA ALA A 204 27.18 -6.38 -15.23
C ALA A 204 27.19 -5.85 -13.78
N VAL A 205 26.04 -5.91 -13.10
CA VAL A 205 25.92 -5.50 -11.71
C VAL A 205 26.69 -6.44 -10.79
N THR A 206 26.58 -7.77 -10.96
CA THR A 206 27.33 -8.74 -10.15
C THR A 206 28.84 -8.54 -10.27
N ALA A 207 29.35 -8.35 -11.49
CA ALA A 207 30.78 -8.10 -11.70
C ALA A 207 31.27 -6.81 -11.01
N LEU A 208 30.46 -5.75 -11.02
CA LEU A 208 30.78 -4.50 -10.33
C LEU A 208 30.79 -4.67 -8.80
N LEU A 209 29.83 -5.44 -8.26
CA LEU A 209 29.75 -5.72 -6.81
C LEU A 209 30.94 -6.57 -6.33
N ASP A 210 31.31 -7.61 -7.08
CA ASP A 210 32.45 -8.47 -6.74
C ASP A 210 33.77 -7.68 -6.73
N ALA A 211 33.96 -6.79 -7.71
CA ALA A 211 35.16 -5.95 -7.79
C ALA A 211 35.33 -4.99 -6.59
N THR A 212 34.24 -4.62 -5.92
CA THR A 212 34.28 -3.81 -4.69
C THR A 212 34.62 -4.61 -3.45
N VAL A 213 34.14 -5.86 -3.35
CA VAL A 213 34.43 -6.76 -2.22
C VAL A 213 35.93 -7.08 -2.17
N ASP A 214 36.55 -7.33 -3.32
CA ASP A 214 37.99 -7.61 -3.41
C ASP A 214 38.87 -6.42 -2.96
N HIS A 215 38.40 -5.17 -3.16
CA HIS A 215 39.12 -3.98 -2.72
C HIS A 215 39.02 -3.72 -1.20
N GLU A 216 37.93 -4.13 -0.54
CA GLU A 216 37.80 -4.02 0.92
C GLU A 216 38.58 -5.11 1.67
N VAL A 217 38.73 -6.30 1.08
CA VAL A 217 39.54 -7.40 1.66
C VAL A 217 41.05 -7.16 1.52
N ALA A 218 41.47 -6.40 0.49
CA ALA A 218 42.87 -6.07 0.24
C ALA A 218 43.39 -4.86 1.07
N ARG A 219 42.53 -4.21 1.87
CA ARG A 219 42.86 -3.03 2.68
C ARG A 219 42.94 -3.35 4.17
#